data_AF-A0A0V1FU33-F1
#
_entry.id   AF-A0A0V1FU33-F1
#
_cell.length_a   1.000
_cell.length_b   1.000
_cell.length_c   1.000
_cell.angle_alpha   90.00
_cell.angle_beta   90.00
_cell.angle_gamma   90.00
#
_symmetry.space_group_name_H-M   'P 1'
#
loop_
_entity.id
_entity.type
_entity.pdbx_description
1 polymer ?
#
loop_
_entity_poly.entity_id
_entity_poly.type
_entity_poly.pdbx_seq_one_letter_code
_entity_poly.pdbx_strand_id
1 'polypeptide(L)'
;MRSVNLDTTEMTMTTTMQTQIGLHETGCFFVNLHPDNLISLNDTMEESILTSNTSLLHTLRYESTHQLYPVRQQYIFAIPEIDSDCICDCPGGDDHCAVDYAYKNCTGDNRGAFCVHTYHPHQSAAGCQLAGEADICCKLIVKPYQNRRYVAVYIGQPLTVATFHYQLYSKQQHDQWQMLHDQRFQAITGQSQRVQLDQAGLQLQLGDLKPVWQLKEGMYVFDLNGDNFTLRHGLPINRFHEYSSHKLGWLRWQSAEKRWTVRNGRIKLQAAHFVQTVNCLAQEYAETYNADFYVPGKDNGEKAFFVGHPVQETERWIRTLELVDRSSTSRQISVEQNQSPAISITLSFNSTVGMTVLYHGSELGEFVATIHLDSHSNRFINITAMNCKGTLIGQLYRSNMQQTTELVFSSYVGGEDRLQNSTIRIGAPATVNGSRWLCLQPYEKPKLQKCRWATFSAQPLPKVELPHRWTQAQGHCTDCNQISVNNFLKYLNPANWTQGVNGWSEALAVGLEVAFYLLLAVILWAVCRRLICPVLRWTVCGNGRNNANKM
;
A
#
# COMPACT_ATOMS: atom_id res chain seq x y z
N MET A 1 -51.15 -4.95 -26.21
CA MET A 1 -50.39 -5.67 -27.25
C MET A 1 -50.37 -4.80 -28.49
N ARG A 2 -49.19 -4.37 -28.97
CA ARG A 2 -49.05 -3.74 -30.30
C ARG A 2 -48.79 -4.87 -31.29
N SER A 3 -49.72 -5.12 -32.20
CA SER A 3 -49.47 -5.99 -33.36
C SER A 3 -48.81 -5.14 -34.45
N VAL A 4 -47.58 -5.47 -34.82
CA VAL A 4 -46.92 -4.93 -36.02
C VAL A 4 -47.11 -5.97 -37.10
N ASN A 5 -47.89 -5.66 -38.14
CA ASN A 5 -47.97 -6.49 -39.34
C ASN A 5 -46.63 -6.37 -40.08
N LEU A 6 -45.86 -7.46 -40.14
CA LEU A 6 -44.54 -7.52 -40.78
C LEU A 6 -44.60 -7.69 -42.31
N ASP A 7 -45.81 -7.72 -42.89
CA ASP A 7 -46.04 -7.99 -44.33
C ASP A 7 -46.21 -6.74 -45.20
N THR A 8 -46.05 -5.52 -44.67
CA THR A 8 -45.79 -4.35 -45.50
C THR A 8 -44.28 -4.20 -45.66
N THR A 9 -43.79 -4.31 -46.90
CA THR A 9 -42.43 -3.90 -47.26
C THR A 9 -42.32 -2.38 -47.19
N GLU A 10 -42.40 -1.82 -45.97
CA GLU A 10 -42.02 -0.44 -45.71
C GLU A 10 -40.50 -0.38 -45.77
N MET A 11 -39.99 0.06 -46.92
CA MET A 11 -38.57 0.30 -47.11
C MET A 11 -38.20 1.57 -46.31
N THR A 12 -37.76 1.37 -45.07
CA THR A 12 -37.27 2.46 -44.21
C THR A 12 -35.82 2.75 -44.57
N MET A 13 -35.58 3.95 -45.10
CA MET A 13 -34.23 4.38 -45.50
C MET A 13 -33.57 5.08 -44.32
N THR A 14 -32.48 4.48 -43.81
CA THR A 14 -31.73 5.02 -42.67
C THR A 14 -30.37 5.54 -43.12
N THR A 15 -30.01 6.74 -42.66
CA THR A 15 -28.66 7.28 -42.88
C THR A 15 -27.84 7.03 -41.62
N THR A 16 -26.65 6.44 -41.78
CA THR A 16 -25.76 6.15 -40.64
C THR A 16 -24.38 6.75 -40.86
N MET A 17 -23.80 7.30 -39.81
CA MET A 17 -22.43 7.80 -39.76
C MET A 17 -21.69 7.06 -38.67
N GLN A 18 -20.54 6.46 -39.01
CA GLN A 18 -19.67 5.80 -38.05
C GLN A 18 -18.36 6.58 -37.91
N THR A 19 -17.97 6.88 -36.67
CA THR A 19 -16.69 7.53 -36.36
C THR A 19 -16.17 7.07 -35.00
N GLN A 20 -15.03 7.59 -34.56
CA GLN A 20 -14.46 7.35 -33.24
C GLN A 20 -14.26 8.67 -32.51
N ILE A 21 -14.47 8.66 -31.20
CA ILE A 21 -14.25 9.84 -30.34
C ILE A 21 -13.30 9.48 -29.20
N GLY A 22 -12.21 10.25 -29.07
CA GLY A 22 -11.24 10.14 -27.98
C GLY A 22 -11.71 10.82 -26.70
N LEU A 23 -11.09 10.48 -25.57
CA LEU A 23 -11.39 11.11 -24.29
C LEU A 23 -11.10 12.61 -24.34
N HIS A 24 -12.05 13.42 -23.84
CA HIS A 24 -12.06 14.89 -23.89
C HIS A 24 -12.20 15.50 -25.30
N GLU A 25 -12.41 14.70 -26.34
CA GLU A 25 -12.70 15.20 -27.68
C GLU A 25 -14.19 15.56 -27.81
N THR A 26 -14.48 16.49 -28.74
CA THR A 26 -15.84 16.88 -29.10
C THR A 26 -16.02 16.70 -30.60
N GLY A 27 -17.00 15.87 -30.97
CA GLY A 27 -17.47 15.74 -32.35
C GLY A 27 -18.58 16.73 -32.62
N CYS A 28 -18.44 17.51 -33.69
CA CYS A 28 -19.42 18.50 -34.12
C CYS A 28 -19.96 18.13 -35.51
N PHE A 29 -21.27 18.13 -35.69
CA PHE A 29 -21.89 17.82 -36.99
C PHE A 29 -23.19 18.59 -37.20
N PHE A 30 -23.42 18.99 -38.45
CA PHE A 30 -24.69 19.52 -38.91
C PHE A 30 -25.54 18.42 -39.52
N VAL A 31 -26.83 18.50 -39.28
CA VAL A 31 -27.84 17.67 -39.90
C VAL A 31 -28.74 18.57 -40.73
N ASN A 32 -28.68 18.40 -42.05
CA ASN A 32 -29.57 19.06 -42.98
C ASN A 32 -30.79 18.15 -43.17
N LEU A 33 -31.88 18.50 -42.48
CA LEU A 33 -33.17 17.86 -42.68
C LEU A 33 -33.77 18.37 -43.99
N HIS A 34 -34.24 17.44 -44.83
CA HIS A 34 -34.99 17.84 -46.03
C HIS A 34 -36.35 18.44 -45.61
N PRO A 35 -36.85 19.49 -46.28
CA PRO A 35 -38.12 20.15 -45.90
C PRO A 35 -39.30 19.18 -45.83
N ASP A 36 -39.30 18.14 -46.67
CA ASP A 36 -40.36 17.14 -46.75
C ASP A 36 -40.39 16.16 -45.57
N ASN A 37 -39.33 16.13 -44.74
CA ASN A 37 -39.22 15.29 -43.53
C ASN A 37 -39.55 16.05 -42.23
N LEU A 38 -40.06 17.29 -42.33
CA LEU A 38 -40.58 18.03 -41.18
C LEU A 38 -41.89 17.37 -40.72
N ILE A 39 -41.78 16.48 -39.74
CA ILE A 39 -42.94 15.94 -39.03
C ILE A 39 -43.65 17.12 -38.37
N SER A 40 -44.92 17.33 -38.71
CA SER A 40 -45.79 18.34 -38.10
C SER A 40 -45.87 18.08 -36.59
N LEU A 41 -45.12 18.85 -35.81
CA LEU A 41 -45.32 18.96 -34.36
C LEU A 41 -46.64 19.71 -34.16
N ASN A 42 -47.65 18.99 -33.67
CA ASN A 42 -48.96 19.57 -33.35
C ASN A 42 -48.81 20.77 -32.40
N ASP A 43 -49.27 21.92 -32.88
CA ASP A 43 -49.99 22.97 -32.17
C ASP A 43 -49.68 23.12 -30.68
N THR A 44 -48.65 23.92 -30.36
CA THR A 44 -48.75 25.13 -29.52
C THR A 44 -47.37 25.73 -29.29
N MET A 45 -47.11 26.90 -29.89
CA MET A 45 -46.01 27.84 -29.58
C MET A 45 -44.53 27.43 -29.84
N GLU A 46 -44.23 26.42 -30.66
CA GLU A 46 -42.84 26.14 -31.12
C GLU A 46 -42.64 26.22 -32.65
N GLU A 47 -43.63 26.67 -33.40
CA GLU A 47 -43.62 26.72 -34.87
C GLU A 47 -42.75 27.85 -35.47
N SER A 48 -42.18 28.73 -34.63
CA SER A 48 -41.32 29.84 -35.09
C SER A 48 -39.83 29.48 -35.20
N ILE A 49 -39.39 28.31 -34.72
CA ILE A 49 -37.96 27.94 -34.70
C ILE A 49 -37.60 27.00 -35.86
N LEU A 50 -38.52 26.16 -36.33
CA LEU A 50 -38.27 25.12 -37.34
C LEU A 50 -38.56 25.53 -38.80
N THR A 51 -39.11 26.72 -39.03
CA THR A 51 -39.53 27.22 -40.36
C THR A 51 -38.48 28.04 -41.09
N SER A 52 -37.33 28.31 -40.45
CA SER A 52 -36.17 28.88 -41.13
C SER A 52 -35.15 27.78 -41.39
N ASN A 53 -34.46 27.84 -42.54
CA ASN A 53 -33.30 27.02 -42.92
C ASN A 53 -32.20 27.09 -41.84
N THR A 54 -32.45 26.49 -40.68
CA THR A 54 -31.59 26.55 -39.50
C THR A 54 -30.80 25.27 -39.47
N SER A 55 -29.54 25.39 -39.88
CA SER A 55 -28.55 24.35 -39.67
C SER A 55 -28.41 24.11 -38.16
N LEU A 56 -28.89 22.98 -37.67
CA LEU A 56 -28.75 22.57 -36.28
C LEU A 56 -27.36 21.96 -36.07
N LEU A 57 -26.60 22.54 -35.15
CA LEU A 57 -25.27 22.05 -34.78
C LEU A 57 -25.38 21.09 -33.60
N HIS A 58 -25.10 19.83 -33.86
CA HIS A 58 -25.02 18.80 -32.84
C HIS A 58 -23.59 18.70 -32.35
N THR A 59 -23.43 18.62 -31.02
CA THR A 59 -22.13 18.45 -30.37
C THR A 59 -22.20 17.28 -29.42
N LEU A 60 -21.23 16.38 -29.52
CA LEU A 60 -21.09 15.22 -28.64
C LEU A 60 -19.67 15.21 -28.09
N ARG A 61 -19.55 15.28 -26.76
CA ARG A 61 -18.28 15.27 -26.05
C ARG A 61 -18.14 14.00 -25.22
N TYR A 62 -16.99 13.34 -25.33
CA TYR A 62 -16.60 12.28 -24.39
C TYR A 62 -15.97 12.94 -23.17
N GLU A 63 -16.77 13.16 -22.13
CA GLU A 63 -16.42 14.03 -21.01
C GLU A 63 -15.45 13.37 -20.03
N SER A 64 -15.76 12.16 -19.57
CA SER A 64 -14.93 11.45 -18.60
C SER A 64 -15.12 9.94 -18.68
N THR A 65 -14.19 9.19 -18.10
CA THR A 65 -14.31 7.74 -17.91
C THR A 65 -13.87 7.34 -16.53
N HIS A 66 -14.67 6.51 -15.89
CA HIS A 66 -14.46 6.03 -14.54
C HIS A 66 -14.42 4.51 -14.51
N GLN A 67 -13.55 3.98 -13.68
CA GLN A 67 -13.54 2.57 -13.31
C GLN A 67 -13.95 2.43 -11.86
N LEU A 68 -15.03 1.68 -11.65
CA LEU A 68 -15.62 1.46 -10.34
C LEU A 68 -15.19 0.09 -9.81
N TYR A 69 -14.25 0.08 -8.88
CA TYR A 69 -13.68 -1.13 -8.29
C TYR A 69 -14.44 -1.55 -7.03
N PRO A 70 -15.00 -2.76 -6.97
CA PRO A 70 -15.63 -3.27 -5.75
C PRO A 70 -14.56 -3.66 -4.72
N VAL A 71 -14.75 -3.24 -3.47
CA VAL A 71 -13.93 -3.65 -2.33
C VAL A 71 -14.49 -4.97 -1.78
N ARG A 72 -13.77 -6.07 -1.98
CA ARG A 72 -14.22 -7.42 -1.56
C ARG A 72 -13.80 -7.77 -0.14
N GLN A 73 -12.68 -7.22 0.33
CA GLN A 73 -12.16 -7.44 1.67
C GLN A 73 -11.55 -6.15 2.19
N GLN A 74 -11.69 -5.91 3.48
CA GLN A 74 -11.05 -4.77 4.14
C GLN A 74 -10.75 -5.07 5.60
N TYR A 75 -9.67 -4.49 6.12
CA TYR A 75 -9.39 -4.48 7.55
C TYR A 75 -8.49 -3.29 7.93
N ILE A 76 -8.59 -2.86 9.17
CA ILE A 76 -7.76 -1.80 9.74
C ILE A 76 -6.52 -2.43 10.38
N PHE A 77 -5.36 -1.87 10.08
CA PHE A 77 -4.08 -2.28 10.63
C PHE A 77 -3.21 -1.08 10.97
N ALA A 78 -2.10 -1.32 11.68
CA ALA A 78 -1.08 -0.32 11.94
C ALA A 78 0.30 -0.89 11.65
N ILE A 79 1.28 0.01 11.45
CA ILE A 79 2.69 -0.38 11.51
C ILE A 79 3.01 -0.60 13.01
N PRO A 80 3.48 -1.80 13.38
CA PRO A 80 3.83 -2.12 14.76
C PRO A 80 5.13 -1.44 15.15
N GLU A 81 5.08 -0.73 16.27
CA GLU A 81 6.24 -0.36 17.06
C GLU A 81 6.41 -1.43 18.14
N ILE A 82 7.58 -2.07 18.17
CA ILE A 82 7.88 -3.17 19.09
C ILE A 82 8.87 -2.68 20.13
N ASP A 83 8.44 -2.72 21.38
CA ASP A 83 9.26 -2.49 22.57
C ASP A 83 9.46 -3.80 23.32
N SER A 84 10.68 -4.05 23.76
CA SER A 84 10.99 -5.12 24.70
C SER A 84 11.64 -4.60 25.97
N ASP A 85 11.29 -5.28 27.05
CA ASP A 85 11.96 -5.19 28.33
C ASP A 85 12.26 -6.62 28.79
N CYS A 86 13.54 -6.98 28.87
CA CYS A 86 13.99 -8.33 29.21
C CYS A 86 14.71 -8.35 30.55
N ILE A 87 14.52 -9.42 31.29
CA ILE A 87 15.26 -9.76 32.51
C ILE A 87 16.06 -11.03 32.28
N CYS A 88 17.25 -11.11 32.86
CA CYS A 88 18.12 -12.27 32.82
C CYS A 88 18.37 -12.82 34.22
N ASP A 89 18.10 -14.11 34.42
CA ASP A 89 18.33 -14.81 35.68
C ASP A 89 19.57 -15.70 35.58
N CYS A 90 20.53 -15.43 36.46
CA CYS A 90 21.73 -16.21 36.62
C CYS A 90 21.44 -17.59 37.24
N PRO A 91 22.24 -18.62 36.91
CA PRO A 91 22.11 -19.93 37.52
C PRO A 91 22.26 -19.83 39.05
N GLY A 92 21.29 -20.35 39.80
CA GLY A 92 21.27 -20.33 41.26
C GLY A 92 20.79 -19.03 41.92
N GLY A 93 20.36 -18.04 41.13
CA GLY A 93 19.74 -16.80 41.60
C GLY A 93 18.27 -16.94 41.99
N ASP A 94 17.62 -15.81 42.30
CA ASP A 94 16.17 -15.75 42.48
C ASP A 94 15.43 -16.08 41.17
N ASP A 95 14.31 -16.81 41.28
CA ASP A 95 13.53 -17.35 40.15
C ASP A 95 12.47 -16.33 39.71
N HIS A 96 12.88 -15.34 38.93
CA HIS A 96 12.00 -14.33 38.32
C HIS A 96 11.59 -14.71 36.89
N CYS A 97 12.33 -15.62 36.26
CA CYS A 97 12.16 -16.08 34.90
C CYS A 97 12.02 -17.60 34.85
N ALA A 98 10.78 -18.06 34.66
CA ALA A 98 10.47 -19.47 34.51
C ALA A 98 9.78 -19.76 33.17
N VAL A 99 9.70 -21.04 32.81
CA VAL A 99 9.02 -21.55 31.61
C VAL A 99 7.57 -21.07 31.53
N ASP A 100 6.94 -20.83 32.68
CA ASP A 100 5.57 -20.37 32.77
C ASP A 100 5.39 -18.93 32.25
N TYR A 101 6.48 -18.17 32.08
CA TYR A 101 6.47 -16.84 31.47
C TYR A 101 6.13 -16.93 29.97
N ALA A 102 6.39 -18.07 29.31
CA ALA A 102 6.13 -18.26 27.89
C ALA A 102 4.63 -18.19 27.53
N TYR A 103 4.32 -17.63 26.36
CA TYR A 103 2.97 -17.64 25.75
C TYR A 103 1.86 -16.95 26.56
N LYS A 104 2.17 -16.22 27.63
CA LYS A 104 1.19 -15.47 28.42
C LYS A 104 1.03 -14.05 27.90
N ASN A 105 -0.16 -13.48 28.12
CA ASN A 105 -0.35 -12.03 27.95
C ASN A 105 0.19 -11.33 29.19
N CYS A 106 0.65 -10.10 29.02
CA CYS A 106 1.06 -9.28 30.15
C CYS A 106 -0.10 -8.95 31.08
N THR A 107 0.16 -8.96 32.38
CA THR A 107 -0.75 -8.48 33.43
C THR A 107 -0.59 -6.97 33.58
N GLY A 108 -1.63 -6.18 33.27
CA GLY A 108 -1.60 -4.71 33.37
C GLY A 108 -2.54 -3.99 32.40
N ASP A 109 -2.78 -2.69 32.63
CA ASP A 109 -3.76 -1.88 31.89
C ASP A 109 -3.19 -1.35 30.56
N ASN A 110 -2.78 -2.25 29.66
CA ASN A 110 -2.30 -1.92 28.32
C ASN A 110 -3.48 -1.76 27.34
N ARG A 111 -4.46 -0.90 27.65
CA ARG A 111 -5.74 -0.77 26.90
C ARG A 111 -5.63 -0.33 25.43
N GLY A 112 -4.43 -0.11 24.92
CA GLY A 112 -4.17 0.29 23.53
C GLY A 112 -3.01 -0.44 22.85
N ALA A 113 -2.46 -1.50 23.44
CA ALA A 113 -1.31 -2.22 22.88
C ALA A 113 -1.47 -3.74 23.05
N PHE A 114 -0.85 -4.52 22.16
CA PHE A 114 -0.76 -5.96 22.27
C PHE A 114 0.48 -6.32 23.08
N CYS A 115 0.33 -7.03 24.20
CA CYS A 115 1.45 -7.36 25.09
C CYS A 115 1.54 -8.86 25.39
N VAL A 116 2.72 -9.43 25.22
CA VAL A 116 3.01 -10.85 25.47
C VAL A 116 4.35 -11.04 26.15
N HIS A 117 4.47 -12.14 26.87
CA HIS A 117 5.70 -12.59 27.48
C HIS A 117 6.39 -13.64 26.60
N THR A 118 7.72 -13.53 26.50
CA THR A 118 8.57 -14.52 25.82
C THR A 118 9.66 -15.06 26.73
N TYR A 119 9.96 -16.35 26.62
CA TYR A 119 10.96 -17.04 27.44
C TYR A 119 12.05 -17.66 26.56
N HIS A 120 13.32 -17.42 26.90
CA HIS A 120 14.48 -17.86 26.13
C HIS A 120 15.43 -18.62 27.08
N PRO A 121 15.38 -19.96 27.08
CA PRO A 121 16.25 -20.76 27.92
C PRO A 121 17.66 -20.87 27.36
N HIS A 122 18.56 -21.48 28.14
CA HIS A 122 19.90 -21.92 27.71
C HIS A 122 20.79 -20.77 27.18
N GLN A 123 20.68 -19.61 27.82
CA GLN A 123 21.49 -18.44 27.49
C GLN A 123 22.86 -18.47 28.18
N SER A 124 23.79 -17.67 27.65
CA SER A 124 25.12 -17.51 28.24
C SER A 124 25.02 -16.86 29.62
N ALA A 125 25.56 -17.52 30.66
CA ALA A 125 25.70 -16.95 32.00
C ALA A 125 26.84 -15.91 32.11
N ALA A 126 27.09 -15.14 31.05
CA ALA A 126 28.11 -14.10 31.03
C ALA A 126 27.82 -13.06 32.13
N GLY A 127 28.81 -12.80 32.99
CA GLY A 127 28.70 -11.89 34.13
C GLY A 127 28.15 -12.52 35.41
N CYS A 128 27.63 -13.74 35.37
CA CYS A 128 27.16 -14.45 36.56
C CYS A 128 28.33 -14.99 37.40
N GLN A 129 28.12 -15.15 38.72
CA GLN A 129 29.12 -15.70 39.64
C GLN A 129 29.26 -17.22 39.53
N LEU A 130 28.16 -17.91 39.21
CA LEU A 130 28.12 -19.35 39.03
C LEU A 130 28.19 -19.69 37.54
N ALA A 131 28.93 -20.75 37.22
CA ALA A 131 28.95 -21.32 35.88
C ALA A 131 27.67 -22.14 35.66
N GLY A 132 27.08 -22.01 34.47
CA GLY A 132 25.84 -22.68 34.11
C GLY A 132 25.14 -21.98 32.94
N GLU A 133 23.86 -22.28 32.78
CA GLU A 133 22.99 -21.64 31.81
C GLU A 133 22.12 -20.59 32.52
N ALA A 134 21.94 -19.45 31.85
CA ALA A 134 21.03 -18.41 32.29
C ALA A 134 19.74 -18.46 31.47
N ASP A 135 18.66 -17.91 32.02
CA ASP A 135 17.38 -17.81 31.34
C ASP A 135 16.99 -16.34 31.15
N ILE A 136 16.42 -16.01 29.98
CA ILE A 136 15.93 -14.67 29.70
C ILE A 136 14.41 -14.68 29.55
N CYS A 137 13.76 -13.75 30.24
CA CYS A 137 12.33 -13.50 30.14
C CYS A 137 12.09 -12.08 29.64
N CYS A 138 11.30 -11.92 28.59
CA CYS A 138 11.01 -10.62 28.02
C CYS A 138 9.52 -10.32 28.01
N LYS A 139 9.19 -9.06 28.27
CA LYS A 139 7.89 -8.46 28.05
C LYS A 139 7.94 -7.69 26.73
N LEU A 140 7.16 -8.17 25.75
CA LEU A 140 7.02 -7.51 24.45
C LEU A 140 5.75 -6.69 24.41
N ILE A 141 5.87 -5.40 24.08
CA ILE A 141 4.75 -4.48 23.86
C ILE A 141 4.75 -4.10 22.39
N VAL A 142 3.64 -4.38 21.71
CA VAL A 142 3.41 -4.04 20.30
C VAL A 142 2.30 -3.01 20.23
N LYS A 143 2.63 -1.79 19.81
CA LYS A 143 1.71 -0.65 19.75
C LYS A 143 1.72 -0.03 18.34
N PRO A 144 0.70 0.73 17.94
CA PRO A 144 0.70 1.40 16.63
C PRO A 144 1.74 2.52 16.60
N TYR A 145 2.69 2.45 15.66
CA TYR A 145 3.69 3.48 15.43
C TYR A 145 3.00 4.82 15.10
N GLN A 146 3.34 5.88 15.84
CA GLN A 146 2.75 7.22 15.73
C GLN A 146 1.20 7.25 15.83
N ASN A 147 0.58 6.22 16.42
CA ASN A 147 -0.88 6.06 16.46
C ASN A 147 -1.56 6.17 15.07
N ARG A 148 -0.83 5.89 13.99
CA ARG A 148 -1.36 5.91 12.62
C ARG A 148 -2.16 4.63 12.34
N ARG A 149 -3.23 4.78 11.57
CA ARG A 149 -4.11 3.68 11.17
C ARG A 149 -4.18 3.61 9.66
N TYR A 150 -4.02 2.41 9.13
CA TYR A 150 -4.10 2.13 7.72
C TYR A 150 -5.26 1.18 7.45
N VAL A 151 -5.84 1.29 6.26
CA VAL A 151 -6.86 0.35 5.79
C VAL A 151 -6.27 -0.43 4.63
N ALA A 152 -6.21 -1.74 4.78
CA ALA A 152 -5.90 -2.66 3.69
C ALA A 152 -7.20 -3.02 2.99
N VAL A 153 -7.25 -2.86 1.66
CA VAL A 153 -8.41 -3.18 0.83
C VAL A 153 -8.03 -4.13 -0.29
N TYR A 154 -8.89 -5.13 -0.54
CA TYR A 154 -8.79 -5.99 -1.71
C TYR A 154 -9.77 -5.49 -2.77
N ILE A 155 -9.25 -5.01 -3.89
CA ILE A 155 -10.08 -4.55 -5.02
C ILE A 155 -10.34 -5.70 -5.98
N GLY A 156 -11.59 -5.81 -6.45
CA GLY A 156 -12.02 -6.77 -7.47
C GLY A 156 -11.88 -6.23 -8.90
N GLN A 157 -12.51 -6.90 -9.86
CA GLN A 157 -12.60 -6.42 -11.24
C GLN A 157 -13.53 -5.18 -11.34
N PRO A 158 -13.14 -4.14 -12.10
CA PRO A 158 -13.92 -2.91 -12.18
C PRO A 158 -15.08 -2.99 -13.18
N LEU A 159 -16.08 -2.13 -12.97
CA LEU A 159 -17.03 -1.72 -14.01
C LEU A 159 -16.53 -0.42 -14.64
N THR A 160 -16.36 -0.38 -15.97
CA THR A 160 -15.99 0.85 -16.69
C THR A 160 -17.25 1.62 -17.11
N VAL A 161 -17.29 2.91 -16.79
CA VAL A 161 -18.39 3.83 -17.07
C VAL A 161 -17.84 5.05 -17.80
N ALA A 162 -18.34 5.36 -19.00
CA ALA A 162 -18.01 6.55 -19.76
C ALA A 162 -19.17 7.56 -19.70
N THR A 163 -18.86 8.83 -19.47
CA THR A 163 -19.83 9.92 -19.45
C THR A 163 -19.73 10.72 -20.74
N PHE A 164 -20.87 10.94 -21.38
CA PHE A 164 -21.00 11.75 -22.59
C PHE A 164 -21.88 12.97 -22.31
N HIS A 165 -21.51 14.07 -22.95
CA HIS A 165 -22.25 15.32 -22.90
C HIS A 165 -22.67 15.70 -24.32
N TYR A 166 -23.98 15.76 -24.53
CA TYR A 166 -24.60 16.10 -25.81
C TYR A 166 -25.26 17.47 -25.70
N GLN A 167 -24.97 18.35 -26.65
CA GLN A 167 -25.61 19.67 -26.74
C GLN A 167 -26.03 19.98 -28.18
N LEU A 168 -27.15 20.67 -28.33
CA LEU A 168 -27.70 21.11 -29.61
C LEU A 168 -27.71 22.63 -29.65
N TYR A 169 -27.18 23.20 -30.73
CA TYR A 169 -27.17 24.63 -30.96
C TYR A 169 -27.90 24.99 -32.24
N SER A 170 -28.63 26.11 -32.22
CA SER A 170 -29.18 26.75 -33.40
C SER A 170 -28.52 28.10 -33.63
N LYS A 171 -28.31 28.43 -34.90
CA LYS A 171 -27.72 29.68 -35.33
C LYS A 171 -28.84 30.70 -35.57
N GLN A 172 -28.93 31.72 -34.71
CA GLN A 172 -29.92 32.77 -34.87
C GLN A 172 -29.49 33.79 -35.95
N GLN A 173 -30.46 34.56 -36.48
CA GLN A 173 -30.19 35.79 -37.21
C GLN A 173 -29.31 36.68 -36.32
N HIS A 174 -28.17 37.18 -36.82
CA HIS A 174 -27.05 37.86 -36.11
C HIS A 174 -25.86 37.00 -35.64
N ASP A 175 -25.70 35.77 -36.15
CA ASP A 175 -24.45 34.98 -35.97
C ASP A 175 -24.19 34.53 -34.52
N GLN A 176 -25.21 34.61 -33.65
CA GLN A 176 -25.14 34.13 -32.27
C GLN A 176 -25.70 32.70 -32.17
N TRP A 177 -24.97 31.85 -31.45
CA TRP A 177 -25.36 30.48 -31.15
C TRP A 177 -26.28 30.45 -29.93
N GLN A 178 -27.48 29.89 -30.09
CA GLN A 178 -28.38 29.59 -28.98
C GLN A 178 -28.36 28.09 -28.70
N MET A 179 -28.14 27.70 -27.44
CA MET A 179 -28.27 26.32 -27.00
C MET A 179 -29.75 25.96 -26.88
N LEU A 180 -30.17 24.90 -27.56
CA LEU A 180 -31.54 24.38 -27.54
C LEU A 180 -31.70 23.15 -26.63
N HIS A 181 -30.66 22.32 -26.53
CA HIS A 181 -30.69 21.09 -25.73
C HIS A 181 -29.35 20.83 -25.05
N ASP A 182 -29.39 20.29 -23.85
CA ASP A 182 -28.23 19.88 -23.05
C ASP A 182 -28.57 18.60 -22.28
N GLN A 183 -27.81 17.53 -22.51
CA GLN A 183 -28.00 16.25 -21.85
C GLN A 183 -26.67 15.55 -21.56
N ARG A 184 -26.54 15.05 -20.34
CA ARG A 184 -25.49 14.10 -19.96
C ARG A 184 -26.04 12.70 -19.82
N PHE A 185 -25.31 11.70 -20.31
CA PHE A 185 -25.66 10.29 -20.14
C PHE A 185 -24.41 9.43 -19.95
N GLN A 186 -24.61 8.25 -19.37
CA GLN A 186 -23.53 7.33 -19.04
C GLN A 186 -23.66 6.04 -19.84
N ALA A 187 -22.52 5.50 -20.24
CA ALA A 187 -22.40 4.23 -20.92
C ALA A 187 -21.50 3.26 -20.17
N ILE A 188 -21.88 1.99 -20.17
CA ILE A 188 -21.17 0.94 -19.42
C ILE A 188 -20.56 -0.09 -20.38
N THR A 189 -19.46 -0.70 -19.94
CA THR A 189 -18.79 -1.80 -20.66
C THR A 189 -19.69 -3.03 -20.85
N GLY A 190 -19.50 -3.75 -21.96
CA GLY A 190 -20.10 -5.07 -22.22
C GLY A 190 -21.53 -5.05 -22.75
N GLN A 191 -22.12 -3.88 -23.00
CA GLN A 191 -23.45 -3.73 -23.60
C GLN A 191 -23.42 -2.65 -24.68
N SER A 192 -23.88 -2.97 -25.88
CA SER A 192 -24.15 -1.95 -26.90
C SER A 192 -25.35 -1.13 -26.44
N GLN A 193 -25.15 0.17 -26.26
CA GLN A 193 -26.21 1.06 -25.81
C GLN A 193 -26.71 1.91 -26.96
N ARG A 194 -28.04 2.07 -27.03
CA ARG A 194 -28.71 2.98 -27.95
C ARG A 194 -29.36 4.09 -27.13
N VAL A 195 -28.99 5.32 -27.45
CA VAL A 195 -29.48 6.53 -26.78
C VAL A 195 -30.18 7.39 -27.82
N GLN A 196 -31.43 7.75 -27.57
CA GLN A 196 -32.14 8.74 -28.36
C GLN A 196 -31.63 10.12 -27.92
N LEU A 197 -30.98 10.86 -28.83
CA LEU A 197 -30.35 12.15 -28.52
C LEU A 197 -31.29 13.34 -28.71
N ASP A 198 -32.20 13.26 -29.69
CA ASP A 198 -33.16 14.32 -29.97
C ASP A 198 -34.57 13.77 -30.27
N GLN A 199 -35.54 14.68 -30.34
CA GLN A 199 -36.90 14.38 -30.75
C GLN A 199 -37.04 14.18 -32.27
N ALA A 200 -36.05 14.62 -33.06
CA ALA A 200 -36.03 14.54 -34.52
C ALA A 200 -35.61 13.16 -35.07
N GLY A 201 -35.29 12.20 -34.19
CA GLY A 201 -34.99 10.82 -34.58
C GLY A 201 -33.51 10.45 -34.59
N LEU A 202 -32.61 11.30 -34.09
CA LEU A 202 -31.19 10.99 -33.94
C LEU A 202 -30.97 9.94 -32.85
N GLN A 203 -30.42 8.81 -33.26
CA GLN A 203 -30.02 7.73 -32.37
C GLN A 203 -28.50 7.61 -32.36
N LEU A 204 -27.94 7.51 -31.17
CA LEU A 204 -26.53 7.21 -30.95
C LEU A 204 -26.41 5.76 -30.48
N GLN A 205 -25.67 4.97 -31.24
CA GLN A 205 -25.22 3.65 -30.83
C GLN A 205 -23.75 3.72 -30.45
N LEU A 206 -23.44 3.35 -29.21
CA LEU A 206 -22.07 3.25 -28.72
C LEU A 206 -21.52 1.84 -28.95
N GLY A 207 -20.29 1.77 -29.43
CA GLY A 207 -19.53 0.52 -29.50
C GLY A 207 -19.08 0.03 -28.12
N ASP A 208 -18.38 -1.10 -28.12
CA ASP A 208 -17.95 -1.73 -26.87
C ASP A 208 -16.85 -0.90 -26.17
N LEU A 209 -17.13 -0.57 -24.91
CA LEU A 209 -16.22 0.11 -24.00
C LEU A 209 -15.28 -0.93 -23.40
N LYS A 210 -14.09 -1.11 -23.99
CA LYS A 210 -13.05 -1.96 -23.43
C LYS A 210 -11.94 -1.13 -22.78
N PRO A 211 -11.72 -1.25 -21.45
CA PRO A 211 -10.61 -0.56 -20.82
C PRO A 211 -9.28 -1.16 -21.27
N VAL A 212 -8.35 -0.31 -21.72
CA VAL A 212 -6.97 -0.72 -22.04
C VAL A 212 -6.14 -0.86 -20.76
N TRP A 213 -6.35 0.06 -19.83
CA TRP A 213 -5.66 0.08 -18.54
C TRP A 213 -6.64 -0.24 -17.42
N GLN A 214 -6.17 -1.03 -16.46
CA GLN A 214 -6.91 -1.40 -15.26
C GLN A 214 -5.92 -1.67 -14.13
N LEU A 215 -6.30 -1.31 -12.91
CA LEU A 215 -5.59 -1.75 -11.72
C LEU A 215 -5.71 -3.26 -11.59
N LYS A 216 -4.61 -3.90 -11.22
CA LYS A 216 -4.60 -5.34 -11.00
C LYS A 216 -5.44 -5.68 -9.77
N GLU A 217 -6.19 -6.77 -9.87
CA GLU A 217 -6.90 -7.34 -8.73
C GLU A 217 -5.89 -7.70 -7.64
N GLY A 218 -6.07 -7.17 -6.42
CA GLY A 218 -5.04 -7.31 -5.39
C GLY A 218 -5.29 -6.47 -4.15
N MET A 219 -4.32 -6.54 -3.24
CA MET A 219 -4.30 -5.77 -2.01
C MET A 219 -3.67 -4.40 -2.23
N TYR A 220 -4.34 -3.37 -1.72
CA TYR A 220 -3.89 -1.99 -1.70
C TYR A 220 -4.06 -1.43 -0.29
N VAL A 221 -3.44 -0.29 -0.01
CA VAL A 221 -3.51 0.36 1.30
C VAL A 221 -3.74 1.86 1.17
N PHE A 222 -4.48 2.43 2.10
CA PHE A 222 -4.55 3.89 2.28
C PHE A 222 -4.43 4.26 3.76
N ASP A 223 -4.00 5.48 4.03
CA ASP A 223 -3.92 6.05 5.38
C ASP A 223 -5.31 6.54 5.80
N LEU A 224 -5.83 6.04 6.92
CA LEU A 224 -7.12 6.43 7.46
C LEU A 224 -7.07 7.82 8.12
N ASN A 225 -5.89 8.20 8.62
CA ASN A 225 -5.67 9.46 9.32
C ASN A 225 -5.20 10.57 8.36
N GLY A 226 -5.03 10.28 7.07
CA GLY A 226 -4.56 11.25 6.08
C GLY A 226 -5.67 12.18 5.59
N ASP A 227 -5.34 13.45 5.37
CA ASP A 227 -6.29 14.47 4.87
C ASP A 227 -6.83 14.14 3.47
N ASN A 228 -5.97 13.54 2.62
CA ASN A 228 -6.28 13.20 1.23
C ASN A 228 -6.25 11.68 1.01
N PHE A 229 -7.26 11.15 0.32
CA PHE A 229 -7.30 9.75 -0.06
C PHE A 229 -6.18 9.43 -1.06
N THR A 230 -5.24 8.61 -0.63
CA THR A 230 -4.12 8.14 -1.46
C THR A 230 -4.05 6.62 -1.38
N LEU A 231 -4.46 5.96 -2.46
CA LEU A 231 -4.30 4.51 -2.58
C LEU A 231 -2.84 4.20 -2.89
N ARG A 232 -2.26 3.20 -2.22
CA ARG A 232 -0.85 2.82 -2.34
C ARG A 232 -0.70 1.33 -2.62
N HIS A 233 0.40 0.98 -3.30
CA HIS A 233 0.79 -0.39 -3.64
C HIS A 233 2.32 -0.55 -3.69
N GLY A 234 2.80 -1.72 -4.14
CA GLY A 234 4.23 -2.01 -4.28
C GLY A 234 4.87 -2.73 -3.10
N LEU A 235 4.12 -2.95 -2.01
CA LEU A 235 4.54 -3.76 -0.87
C LEU A 235 3.62 -4.97 -0.70
N PRO A 236 4.14 -6.11 -0.19
CA PRO A 236 3.31 -7.27 0.08
C PRO A 236 2.40 -7.00 1.29
N ILE A 237 1.09 -7.14 1.09
CA ILE A 237 0.06 -6.92 2.11
C ILE A 237 -0.70 -8.22 2.33
N ASN A 238 -0.94 -8.58 3.58
CA ASN A 238 -1.74 -9.76 3.92
C ASN A 238 -3.19 -9.61 3.45
N ARG A 239 -3.78 -10.67 2.91
CA ARG A 239 -5.24 -10.75 2.75
C ARG A 239 -5.95 -10.81 4.11
N PHE A 240 -7.28 -10.66 4.12
CA PHE A 240 -8.06 -10.69 5.36
C PHE A 240 -7.90 -12.02 6.15
N HIS A 241 -7.76 -13.16 5.47
CA HIS A 241 -7.55 -14.46 6.14
C HIS A 241 -6.07 -14.86 6.30
N GLU A 242 -5.15 -14.05 5.78
CA GLU A 242 -3.70 -14.28 5.81
C GLU A 242 -3.04 -13.47 6.94
N TYR A 243 -1.99 -14.01 7.57
CA TYR A 243 -1.37 -13.41 8.77
C TYR A 243 0.15 -13.66 8.82
N SER A 244 0.86 -13.38 7.72
CA SER A 244 2.32 -13.45 7.68
C SER A 244 2.96 -12.23 8.36
N SER A 245 3.98 -12.45 9.20
CA SER A 245 4.81 -11.38 9.79
C SER A 245 5.72 -10.70 8.75
N HIS A 246 5.89 -11.30 7.57
CA HIS A 246 6.71 -10.79 6.47
C HIS A 246 5.94 -9.91 5.47
N LYS A 247 4.71 -9.52 5.81
CA LYS A 247 3.83 -8.72 4.95
C LYS A 247 3.10 -7.69 5.80
N LEU A 248 2.76 -6.53 5.23
CA LEU A 248 1.96 -5.53 5.92
C LEU A 248 0.63 -6.11 6.44
N GLY A 249 0.12 -5.53 7.53
CA GLY A 249 -1.22 -5.85 8.04
C GLY A 249 -1.30 -7.00 9.05
N TRP A 250 -0.20 -7.35 9.73
CA TRP A 250 -0.22 -8.38 10.77
C TRP A 250 -0.65 -7.88 12.16
N LEU A 251 -0.48 -6.58 12.47
CA LEU A 251 -1.05 -5.91 13.65
C LEU A 251 -2.41 -5.28 13.29
N ARG A 252 -3.51 -5.86 13.75
CA ARG A 252 -4.86 -5.47 13.32
C ARG A 252 -5.69 -4.85 14.43
N TRP A 253 -6.57 -3.93 14.06
CA TRP A 253 -7.53 -3.35 14.98
C TRP A 253 -8.79 -4.21 15.04
N GLN A 254 -9.19 -4.61 16.24
CA GLN A 254 -10.42 -5.36 16.47
C GLN A 254 -11.49 -4.44 17.06
N SER A 255 -12.41 -3.98 16.22
CA SER A 255 -13.43 -2.98 16.59
C SER A 255 -14.34 -3.42 17.75
N ALA A 256 -14.66 -4.71 17.86
CA ALA A 256 -15.50 -5.26 18.92
C ALA A 256 -14.86 -5.13 20.32
N GLU A 257 -13.55 -5.33 20.39
CA GLU A 257 -12.78 -5.34 21.65
C GLU A 257 -11.99 -4.04 21.86
N LYS A 258 -12.07 -3.11 20.89
CA LYS A 258 -11.36 -1.82 20.86
C LYS A 258 -9.87 -1.95 21.21
N ARG A 259 -9.21 -2.97 20.68
CA ARG A 259 -7.78 -3.23 20.92
C ARG A 259 -7.05 -3.68 19.67
N TRP A 260 -5.73 -3.48 19.70
CA TRP A 260 -4.82 -4.05 18.70
C TRP A 260 -4.53 -5.51 19.02
N THR A 261 -4.58 -6.37 18.01
CA THR A 261 -4.32 -7.80 18.15
C THR A 261 -3.41 -8.30 17.06
N VAL A 262 -2.58 -9.28 17.43
CA VAL A 262 -1.79 -10.10 16.50
C VAL A 262 -2.37 -11.50 16.55
N ARG A 263 -2.83 -12.04 15.42
CA ARG A 263 -3.44 -13.38 15.38
C ARG A 263 -2.40 -14.43 15.76
N ASN A 264 -2.73 -15.24 16.78
CA ASN A 264 -1.80 -16.18 17.42
C ASN A 264 -0.49 -15.52 17.89
N GLY A 265 -0.55 -14.23 18.26
CA GLY A 265 0.62 -13.44 18.61
C GLY A 265 1.45 -14.02 19.75
N ARG A 266 0.83 -14.70 20.73
CA ARG A 266 1.53 -15.41 21.82
C ARG A 266 2.55 -16.42 21.29
N ILE A 267 2.17 -17.21 20.28
CA ILE A 267 3.03 -18.27 19.71
C ILE A 267 3.99 -17.65 18.69
N LYS A 268 3.49 -16.74 17.85
CA LYS A 268 4.29 -16.16 16.76
C LYS A 268 5.39 -15.23 17.26
N LEU A 269 5.12 -14.40 18.26
CA LEU A 269 6.14 -13.49 18.80
C LEU A 269 7.18 -14.25 19.62
N GLN A 270 6.80 -15.30 20.36
CA GLN A 270 7.77 -16.21 20.99
C GLN A 270 8.74 -16.81 19.97
N ALA A 271 8.24 -17.26 18.82
CA ALA A 271 9.06 -17.86 17.78
C ALA A 271 9.83 -16.84 16.91
N ALA A 272 9.36 -15.60 16.85
CA ALA A 272 9.98 -14.55 16.04
C ALA A 272 10.97 -13.68 16.83
N HIS A 273 10.87 -13.67 18.15
CA HIS A 273 11.77 -12.90 19.01
C HIS A 273 13.06 -13.69 19.25
N PHE A 274 14.20 -13.14 18.86
CA PHE A 274 15.50 -13.72 19.14
C PHE A 274 16.24 -12.82 20.11
N VAL A 275 16.74 -13.40 21.19
CA VAL A 275 17.49 -12.70 22.23
C VAL A 275 18.79 -13.44 22.50
N GLN A 276 19.85 -12.68 22.77
CA GLN A 276 21.14 -13.18 23.19
C GLN A 276 21.63 -12.39 24.40
N THR A 277 22.14 -13.09 25.41
CA THR A 277 22.73 -12.43 26.58
C THR A 277 24.08 -11.82 26.21
N VAL A 278 24.27 -10.54 26.57
CA VAL A 278 25.59 -9.88 26.52
C VAL A 278 26.23 -9.95 27.91
N ASN A 279 25.50 -9.52 28.93
CA ASN A 279 25.91 -9.61 30.32
C ASN A 279 24.67 -9.75 31.21
N CYS A 280 24.45 -10.94 31.76
CA CYS A 280 23.27 -11.26 32.55
C CYS A 280 23.22 -10.46 33.86
N LEU A 281 24.34 -10.33 34.56
CA LEU A 281 24.42 -9.58 35.82
C LEU A 281 24.09 -8.09 35.61
N ALA A 282 24.56 -7.52 34.50
CA ALA A 282 24.26 -6.13 34.13
C ALA A 282 22.88 -5.94 33.45
N GLN A 283 22.13 -7.03 33.23
CA GLN A 283 20.87 -7.08 32.49
C GLN A 283 21.02 -6.58 31.03
N GLU A 284 22.17 -6.81 30.41
CA GLU A 284 22.45 -6.42 29.02
C GLU A 284 22.18 -7.58 28.06
N TYR A 285 21.42 -7.30 27.02
CA TYR A 285 21.02 -8.27 26.01
C TYR A 285 21.02 -7.64 24.61
N ALA A 286 21.16 -8.49 23.60
CA ALA A 286 20.96 -8.14 22.21
C ALA A 286 19.69 -8.82 21.71
N GLU A 287 18.86 -8.11 20.96
CA GLU A 287 17.61 -8.61 20.43
C GLU A 287 17.47 -8.37 18.93
N THR A 288 16.68 -9.22 18.28
CA THR A 288 16.22 -9.04 16.90
C THR A 288 14.88 -9.76 16.70
N TYR A 289 14.15 -9.37 15.66
CA TYR A 289 12.85 -9.93 15.34
C TYR A 289 12.85 -10.50 13.92
N ASN A 290 12.41 -11.75 13.79
CA ASN A 290 12.10 -12.37 12.51
C ASN A 290 10.69 -11.95 12.04
N ALA A 291 10.55 -10.65 11.78
CA ALA A 291 9.36 -10.03 11.23
C ALA A 291 9.76 -8.87 10.32
N ASP A 292 8.93 -8.59 9.32
CA ASP A 292 9.12 -7.44 8.45
C ASP A 292 8.10 -6.35 8.78
N PHE A 293 8.39 -5.15 8.31
CA PHE A 293 7.51 -3.99 8.41
C PHE A 293 7.13 -3.62 9.85
N TYR A 294 8.13 -3.54 10.75
CA TYR A 294 7.98 -3.01 12.10
C TYR A 294 8.99 -1.88 12.34
N VAL A 295 8.76 -1.11 13.41
CA VAL A 295 9.71 -0.10 13.91
C VAL A 295 10.17 -0.55 15.30
N PRO A 296 11.49 -0.62 15.58
CA PRO A 296 11.96 -0.83 16.94
C PRO A 296 11.67 0.42 17.78
N GLY A 297 11.00 0.29 18.93
CA GLY A 297 10.58 1.47 19.69
C GLY A 297 11.71 2.20 20.44
N LYS A 298 12.91 1.63 20.47
CA LYS A 298 14.16 2.29 20.94
C LYS A 298 14.76 3.26 19.91
N ASP A 299 14.25 3.27 18.67
CA ASP A 299 14.64 4.28 17.68
C ASP A 299 13.82 5.57 17.90
N ASN A 300 14.48 6.65 18.31
CA ASN A 300 13.92 8.01 18.45
C ASN A 300 13.54 8.66 17.09
N GLY A 301 13.28 7.87 16.06
CA GLY A 301 13.06 8.37 14.71
C GLY A 301 11.63 8.85 14.52
N GLU A 302 11.43 10.15 14.29
CA GLU A 302 10.19 10.74 13.73
C GLU A 302 9.99 10.44 12.22
N LYS A 303 10.76 9.49 11.65
CA LYS A 303 10.74 9.24 10.20
C LYS A 303 9.47 8.51 9.79
N ALA A 304 8.81 9.03 8.75
CA ALA A 304 7.64 8.38 8.17
C ALA A 304 8.00 6.98 7.64
N PHE A 305 7.27 5.96 8.08
CA PHE A 305 7.43 4.60 7.60
C PHE A 305 6.95 4.51 6.14
N PHE A 306 7.70 3.81 5.28
CA PHE A 306 7.33 3.64 3.88
C PHE A 306 6.21 2.59 3.73
N VAL A 307 5.00 3.03 3.38
CA VAL A 307 3.79 2.17 3.21
C VAL A 307 3.43 1.98 1.74
N GLY A 308 4.44 1.98 0.86
CA GLY A 308 4.28 1.79 -0.58
C GLY A 308 4.08 3.07 -1.36
N HIS A 309 4.09 2.92 -2.68
CA HIS A 309 4.02 4.01 -3.65
C HIS A 309 2.56 4.39 -3.93
N PRO A 310 2.24 5.70 -3.98
CA PRO A 310 0.94 6.16 -4.45
C PRO A 310 0.61 5.64 -5.84
N VAL A 311 -0.58 5.09 -6.01
CA VAL A 311 -1.04 4.54 -7.28
C VAL A 311 -1.09 5.64 -8.35
N GLN A 312 -1.47 6.88 -8.02
CA GLN A 312 -1.43 8.02 -8.94
C GLN A 312 -0.02 8.31 -9.50
N GLU A 313 1.04 8.04 -8.73
CA GLU A 313 2.41 8.32 -9.16
C GLU A 313 2.94 7.24 -10.10
N THR A 314 2.59 5.98 -9.84
CA THR A 314 3.02 4.82 -10.62
C THR A 314 2.17 4.61 -11.87
N GLU A 315 0.85 4.80 -11.77
CA GLU A 315 -0.14 4.51 -12.81
C GLU A 315 -0.62 5.81 -13.44
N ARG A 316 0.15 6.32 -14.42
CA ARG A 316 -0.05 7.64 -15.03
C ARG A 316 -1.36 7.81 -15.81
N TRP A 317 -2.02 6.70 -16.15
CA TRP A 317 -3.33 6.71 -16.82
C TRP A 317 -4.46 7.12 -15.86
N ILE A 318 -4.19 7.24 -14.55
CA ILE A 318 -5.17 7.68 -13.55
C ILE A 318 -5.09 9.19 -13.38
N ARG A 319 -6.24 9.85 -13.44
CA ARG A 319 -6.39 11.28 -13.17
C ARG A 319 -6.71 11.53 -11.70
N THR A 320 -7.75 10.90 -11.19
CA THR A 320 -8.21 11.02 -9.80
C THR A 320 -8.60 9.65 -9.24
N LEU A 321 -8.53 9.53 -7.92
CA LEU A 321 -8.96 8.35 -7.17
C LEU A 321 -9.77 8.83 -5.99
N GLU A 322 -10.96 8.27 -5.81
CA GLU A 322 -11.86 8.64 -4.72
C GLU A 322 -12.53 7.40 -4.13
N LEU A 323 -12.75 7.44 -2.82
CA LEU A 323 -13.69 6.54 -2.18
C LEU A 323 -15.10 7.09 -2.38
N VAL A 324 -16.01 6.25 -2.88
CA VAL A 324 -17.42 6.67 -3.09
C VAL A 324 -18.08 7.09 -1.78
N ASP A 325 -17.73 6.42 -0.69
CA ASP A 325 -18.01 6.83 0.69
C ASP A 325 -16.67 6.97 1.44
N ARG A 326 -16.40 8.11 2.08
CA ARG A 326 -15.14 8.38 2.80
C ARG A 326 -14.98 7.58 4.11
N SER A 327 -15.91 6.67 4.42
CA SER A 327 -15.85 5.81 5.58
C SER A 327 -14.90 4.62 5.40
N SER A 328 -14.41 4.05 6.52
CA SER A 328 -13.72 2.74 6.53
C SER A 328 -14.64 1.57 6.15
N THR A 329 -15.92 1.85 5.80
CA THR A 329 -16.92 0.89 5.35
C THR A 329 -17.24 0.99 3.86
N SER A 330 -16.53 1.87 3.14
CA SER A 330 -16.67 2.05 1.71
C SER A 330 -16.53 0.73 0.95
N ARG A 331 -17.47 0.47 0.05
CA ARG A 331 -17.49 -0.76 -0.74
C ARG A 331 -17.00 -0.57 -2.17
N GLN A 332 -16.62 0.65 -2.55
CA GLN A 332 -16.29 0.98 -3.92
C GLN A 332 -15.25 2.09 -4.00
N ILE A 333 -14.28 1.90 -4.89
CA ILE A 333 -13.26 2.90 -5.23
C ILE A 333 -13.52 3.34 -6.67
N SER A 334 -13.65 4.65 -6.88
CA SER A 334 -13.79 5.26 -8.20
C SER A 334 -12.43 5.72 -8.69
N VAL A 335 -12.07 5.36 -9.92
CA VAL A 335 -10.83 5.75 -10.58
C VAL A 335 -11.18 6.48 -11.86
N GLU A 336 -10.94 7.78 -11.92
CA GLU A 336 -11.08 8.55 -13.16
C GLU A 336 -9.83 8.35 -14.02
N GLN A 337 -10.00 8.03 -15.30
CA GLN A 337 -8.87 7.86 -16.20
C GLN A 337 -8.53 9.18 -16.88
N ASN A 338 -7.23 9.45 -17.00
CA ASN A 338 -6.67 10.54 -17.79
C ASN A 338 -6.55 10.16 -19.27
N GLN A 339 -6.54 8.86 -19.58
CA GLN A 339 -6.39 8.31 -20.91
C GLN A 339 -7.39 7.17 -21.12
N SER A 340 -8.05 7.15 -22.28
CA SER A 340 -8.98 6.11 -22.71
C SER A 340 -8.79 5.84 -24.20
N PRO A 341 -8.95 4.60 -24.68
CA PRO A 341 -9.07 4.36 -26.11
C PRO A 341 -10.27 5.14 -26.69
N ALA A 342 -10.19 5.46 -27.98
CA ALA A 342 -11.31 6.07 -28.66
C ALA A 342 -12.50 5.09 -28.74
N ILE A 343 -13.70 5.61 -28.55
CA ILE A 343 -14.94 4.84 -28.59
C ILE A 343 -15.55 4.99 -29.97
N SER A 344 -15.88 3.87 -30.62
CA SER A 344 -16.64 3.91 -31.86
C SER A 344 -18.06 4.35 -31.60
N ILE A 345 -18.50 5.38 -32.31
CA ILE A 345 -19.86 5.90 -32.26
C ILE A 345 -20.52 5.70 -33.63
N THR A 346 -21.76 5.27 -33.62
CA THR A 346 -22.61 5.17 -34.80
C THR A 346 -23.83 6.05 -34.58
N LEU A 347 -23.95 7.10 -35.36
CA LEU A 347 -25.13 7.96 -35.40
C LEU A 347 -26.06 7.43 -36.49
N SER A 348 -27.34 7.25 -36.17
CA SER A 348 -28.34 6.77 -37.11
C SER A 348 -29.57 7.68 -37.10
N PHE A 349 -30.05 8.01 -38.29
CA PHE A 349 -31.29 8.75 -38.52
C PHE A 349 -32.30 7.86 -39.24
N ASN A 350 -33.56 7.99 -38.82
CA ASN A 350 -34.70 7.25 -39.40
C ASN A 350 -35.20 7.87 -40.72
N SER A 351 -34.41 8.74 -41.35
CA SER A 351 -34.72 9.40 -42.62
C SER A 351 -33.45 9.66 -43.43
N THR A 352 -33.63 10.05 -44.70
CA THR A 352 -32.54 10.51 -45.56
C THR A 352 -32.15 11.94 -45.20
N VAL A 353 -30.96 12.10 -44.63
CA VAL A 353 -30.45 13.40 -44.16
C VAL A 353 -29.04 13.65 -44.67
N GLY A 354 -28.72 14.91 -44.97
CA GLY A 354 -27.36 15.32 -45.27
C GLY A 354 -26.59 15.58 -43.98
N MET A 355 -25.52 14.85 -43.72
CA MET A 355 -24.66 15.06 -42.54
C MET A 355 -23.35 15.72 -42.95
N THR A 356 -22.95 16.78 -42.24
CA THR A 356 -21.66 17.46 -42.46
C THR A 356 -20.90 17.53 -41.13
N VAL A 357 -19.69 16.97 -41.09
CA VAL A 357 -18.84 16.98 -39.89
C VAL A 357 -17.96 18.23 -39.90
N LEU A 358 -17.87 18.91 -38.76
CA LEU A 358 -16.98 20.05 -38.56
C LEU A 358 -15.79 19.68 -37.69
N TYR A 359 -14.63 20.23 -38.02
CA TYR A 359 -13.43 20.16 -37.20
C TYR A 359 -12.75 21.53 -37.17
N HIS A 360 -12.12 21.85 -36.05
CA HIS A 360 -11.29 23.05 -35.92
C HIS A 360 -9.89 22.77 -36.45
N GLY A 361 -9.26 23.78 -37.07
CA GLY A 361 -7.90 23.65 -37.57
C GLY A 361 -6.88 23.53 -36.44
N SER A 362 -5.92 22.60 -36.59
CA SER A 362 -4.82 22.43 -35.63
C SER A 362 -3.73 23.48 -35.80
N GLU A 363 -3.11 23.88 -34.69
CA GLU A 363 -1.96 24.81 -34.67
C GLU A 363 -0.92 24.39 -33.61
N LEU A 364 0.35 24.72 -33.87
CA LEU A 364 1.48 24.45 -32.99
C LEU A 364 2.48 25.60 -33.03
N GLY A 365 2.66 26.27 -31.89
CA GLY A 365 3.69 27.29 -31.68
C GLY A 365 5.07 26.68 -31.57
N GLU A 366 5.42 26.08 -30.43
CA GLU A 366 6.72 25.41 -30.25
C GLU A 366 6.59 24.28 -29.20
N PHE A 367 7.58 23.41 -29.06
CA PHE A 367 7.55 22.38 -28.03
C PHE A 367 8.94 22.04 -27.49
N VAL A 368 8.94 21.50 -26.28
CA VAL A 368 10.10 20.87 -25.63
C VAL A 368 9.71 19.44 -25.25
N ALA A 369 10.65 18.50 -25.33
CA ALA A 369 10.39 17.11 -25.02
C ALA A 369 11.52 16.46 -24.21
N THR A 370 11.14 15.59 -23.28
CA THR A 370 12.04 14.76 -22.48
C THR A 370 11.52 13.34 -22.43
N ILE A 371 12.41 12.36 -22.58
CA ILE A 371 12.12 10.93 -22.47
C ILE A 371 12.54 10.49 -21.06
N HIS A 372 11.59 9.96 -20.30
CA HIS A 372 11.81 9.51 -18.94
C HIS A 372 11.74 7.99 -18.85
N LEU A 373 12.71 7.42 -18.15
CA LEU A 373 12.61 6.11 -17.50
C LEU A 373 12.55 6.37 -15.99
N ASP A 374 11.37 6.24 -15.40
CA ASP A 374 11.17 6.56 -13.98
C ASP A 374 11.61 5.40 -13.07
N SER A 375 11.60 5.66 -11.75
CA SER A 375 11.95 4.68 -10.71
C SER A 375 11.02 3.45 -10.67
N HIS A 376 9.90 3.47 -11.40
CA HIS A 376 8.93 2.37 -11.50
C HIS A 376 9.04 1.64 -12.84
N SER A 377 10.10 1.90 -13.62
CA SER A 377 10.31 1.35 -14.96
C SER A 377 9.27 1.78 -16.00
N ASN A 378 8.47 2.81 -15.73
CA ASN A 378 7.63 3.41 -16.76
C ASN A 378 8.49 4.21 -17.72
N ARG A 379 8.27 3.99 -19.01
CA ARG A 379 8.94 4.73 -20.07
C ARG A 379 7.94 5.59 -20.82
N PHE A 380 8.16 6.89 -20.81
CA PHE A 380 7.26 7.83 -21.47
C PHE A 380 8.00 9.07 -21.96
N ILE A 381 7.38 9.75 -22.93
CA ILE A 381 7.81 11.02 -23.48
C ILE A 381 6.92 12.08 -22.87
N ASN A 382 7.52 13.06 -22.22
CA ASN A 382 6.85 14.23 -21.70
C ASN A 382 7.10 15.39 -22.67
N ILE A 383 6.05 15.90 -23.30
CA ILE A 383 6.10 16.94 -24.32
C ILE A 383 5.34 18.15 -23.79
N THR A 384 6.00 19.28 -23.66
CA THR A 384 5.34 20.55 -23.36
C THR A 384 5.20 21.33 -24.65
N ALA A 385 3.98 21.39 -25.18
CA ALA A 385 3.63 22.14 -26.37
C ALA A 385 3.10 23.53 -25.99
N MET A 386 3.55 24.55 -26.72
CA MET A 386 3.29 25.96 -26.48
C MET A 386 2.49 26.55 -27.63
N ASN A 387 1.51 27.40 -27.31
CA ASN A 387 0.56 28.00 -28.26
C ASN A 387 0.01 26.94 -29.24
N CYS A 388 -0.64 25.92 -28.70
CA CYS A 388 -1.15 24.80 -29.49
C CYS A 388 -2.66 24.61 -29.31
N LYS A 389 -3.31 24.08 -30.35
CA LYS A 389 -4.72 23.65 -30.34
C LYS A 389 -4.95 22.54 -31.37
N GLY A 390 -5.99 21.74 -31.15
CA GLY A 390 -6.41 20.66 -32.03
C GLY A 390 -5.51 19.43 -31.95
N THR A 391 -5.54 18.62 -33.01
CA THR A 391 -4.78 17.38 -33.11
C THR A 391 -3.34 17.64 -33.58
N LEU A 392 -2.38 17.12 -32.83
CA LEU A 392 -0.95 17.11 -33.16
C LEU A 392 -0.51 15.69 -33.50
N ILE A 393 0.23 15.53 -34.60
CA ILE A 393 0.84 14.28 -35.01
C ILE A 393 2.32 14.32 -34.66
N GLY A 394 2.79 13.29 -33.97
CA GLY A 394 4.19 13.14 -33.59
C GLY A 394 4.85 11.92 -34.17
N GLN A 395 6.10 12.09 -34.58
CA GLN A 395 6.96 11.04 -35.14
C GLN A 395 8.31 11.08 -34.44
N LEU A 396 8.70 9.95 -33.85
CA LEU A 396 9.96 9.78 -33.15
C LEU A 396 10.93 9.01 -34.04
N TYR A 397 12.12 9.56 -34.22
CA TYR A 397 13.18 9.00 -35.04
C TYR A 397 14.41 8.68 -34.21
N ARG A 398 15.14 7.65 -34.65
CA ARG A 398 16.42 7.27 -34.05
C ARG A 398 17.48 8.36 -34.15
N SER A 399 17.49 9.10 -35.26
CA SER A 399 18.41 10.20 -35.53
C SER A 399 17.72 11.34 -36.29
N ASN A 400 18.41 12.47 -36.36
CA ASN A 400 17.98 13.66 -37.12
C ASN A 400 17.89 13.43 -38.64
N MET A 401 18.45 12.34 -39.17
CA MET A 401 18.33 11.97 -40.59
C MET A 401 16.95 11.40 -40.95
N GLN A 402 16.07 11.15 -39.96
CA GLN A 402 14.68 10.71 -40.14
C GLN A 402 14.52 9.40 -40.94
N GLN A 403 15.55 8.54 -40.95
CA GLN A 403 15.55 7.30 -41.74
C GLN A 403 14.69 6.19 -41.13
N THR A 404 14.65 6.11 -39.80
CA THR A 404 13.95 5.04 -39.07
C THR A 404 13.02 5.65 -38.03
N THR A 405 11.72 5.52 -38.26
CA THR A 405 10.67 5.91 -37.31
C THR A 405 10.49 4.81 -36.28
N GLU A 406 10.67 5.14 -35.00
CA GLU A 406 10.50 4.19 -33.88
C GLU A 406 9.10 4.25 -33.27
N LEU A 407 8.44 5.41 -33.33
CA LEU A 407 7.11 5.62 -32.77
C LEU A 407 6.36 6.69 -33.56
N VAL A 408 5.06 6.46 -33.79
CA VAL A 408 4.12 7.46 -34.33
C VAL A 408 2.94 7.56 -33.37
N PHE A 409 2.50 8.78 -33.08
CA PHE A 409 1.36 9.02 -32.20
C PHE A 409 0.58 10.25 -32.67
N SER A 410 -0.66 10.35 -32.21
CA SER A 410 -1.48 11.56 -32.31
C SER A 410 -1.99 11.94 -30.93
N SER A 411 -2.05 13.23 -30.63
CA SER A 411 -2.61 13.74 -29.38
C SER A 411 -3.45 14.96 -29.65
N TYR A 412 -4.65 14.98 -29.06
CA TYR A 412 -5.54 16.13 -29.09
C TYR A 412 -5.23 17.08 -27.94
N VAL A 413 -5.11 18.37 -28.25
CA VAL A 413 -4.87 19.43 -27.28
C VAL A 413 -5.94 20.50 -27.43
N GLY A 414 -6.80 20.65 -26.44
CA GLY A 414 -7.85 21.68 -26.48
C GLY A 414 -9.18 21.16 -25.99
N GLY A 415 -9.97 22.05 -25.41
CA GLY A 415 -11.42 21.93 -25.36
C GLY A 415 -12.11 23.25 -25.70
N GLU A 416 -11.31 24.29 -25.98
CA GLU A 416 -11.71 25.66 -26.26
C GLU A 416 -10.97 26.15 -27.49
N ASP A 417 -11.56 27.09 -28.23
CA ASP A 417 -11.05 27.62 -29.50
C ASP A 417 -9.81 28.55 -29.34
N ARG A 418 -9.14 28.47 -28.19
CA ARG A 418 -8.01 29.32 -27.81
C ARG A 418 -6.71 28.55 -27.81
N LEU A 419 -5.64 29.23 -28.25
CA LEU A 419 -4.29 28.70 -28.14
C LEU A 419 -3.90 28.58 -26.67
N GLN A 420 -3.38 27.42 -26.30
CA GLN A 420 -2.97 27.15 -24.93
C GLN A 420 -1.63 26.41 -24.86
N ASN A 421 -1.01 26.46 -23.69
CA ASN A 421 0.15 25.64 -23.37
C ASN A 421 -0.36 24.34 -22.73
N SER A 422 0.08 23.21 -23.25
CA SER A 422 -0.36 21.90 -22.76
C SER A 422 0.81 20.93 -22.64
N THR A 423 0.69 20.00 -21.70
CA THR A 423 1.65 18.93 -21.50
C THR A 423 1.03 17.61 -21.97
N ILE A 424 1.66 17.00 -22.97
CA ILE A 424 1.27 15.74 -23.57
C ILE A 424 2.23 14.65 -23.06
N ARG A 425 1.67 13.52 -22.63
CA ARG A 425 2.47 12.37 -22.16
C ARG A 425 2.13 11.13 -22.95
N ILE A 426 3.14 10.49 -23.51
CA ILE A 426 2.97 9.32 -24.40
C ILE A 426 3.88 8.20 -23.93
N GLY A 427 3.35 6.99 -23.80
CA GLY A 427 4.15 5.80 -23.50
C GLY A 427 5.15 5.50 -24.63
N ALA A 428 6.38 5.16 -24.28
CA ALA A 428 7.43 4.83 -25.25
C ALA A 428 7.86 3.37 -25.13
N PRO A 429 8.08 2.67 -26.27
CA PRO A 429 8.49 1.27 -26.25
C PRO A 429 9.93 1.08 -25.73
N ALA A 430 10.25 -0.15 -25.35
CA ALA A 430 11.57 -0.54 -24.81
C ALA A 430 12.74 -0.31 -25.79
N THR A 431 12.48 -0.12 -27.07
CA THR A 431 13.47 0.22 -28.10
C THR A 431 14.02 1.65 -27.94
N VAL A 432 13.25 2.56 -27.34
CA VAL A 432 13.62 3.97 -27.14
C VAL A 432 14.47 4.13 -25.88
N ASN A 433 15.76 3.78 -25.95
CA ASN A 433 16.65 3.73 -24.77
C ASN A 433 17.76 4.80 -24.76
N GLY A 434 17.42 6.02 -25.15
CA GLY A 434 18.33 7.15 -25.21
C GLY A 434 17.67 8.35 -25.87
N SER A 435 18.41 9.44 -26.05
CA SER A 435 17.87 10.63 -26.71
C SER A 435 17.44 10.32 -28.14
N ARG A 436 16.34 10.94 -28.59
CA ARG A 436 15.75 10.70 -29.92
C ARG A 436 15.32 12.00 -30.58
N TRP A 437 15.22 11.99 -31.89
CA TRP A 437 14.76 13.13 -32.67
C TRP A 437 13.23 13.08 -32.80
N LEU A 438 12.54 14.02 -32.17
CA LEU A 438 11.09 14.10 -32.18
C LEU A 438 10.63 15.21 -33.11
N CYS A 439 9.71 14.89 -34.02
CA CYS A 439 9.03 15.86 -34.86
C CYS A 439 7.54 15.90 -34.53
N LEU A 440 6.98 17.10 -34.38
CA LEU A 440 5.56 17.35 -34.18
C LEU A 440 5.02 18.23 -35.30
N GLN A 441 3.82 17.93 -35.79
CA GLN A 441 3.12 18.73 -36.78
C GLN A 441 1.63 18.86 -36.43
N PRO A 442 0.99 20.00 -36.72
CA PRO A 442 -0.46 20.10 -36.68
C PRO A 442 -1.10 19.20 -37.75
N TYR A 443 -2.28 18.64 -37.44
CA TYR A 443 -3.10 17.91 -38.40
C TYR A 443 -3.30 18.72 -39.70
N GLU A 444 -3.23 18.06 -40.84
CA GLU A 444 -3.31 18.63 -42.21
C GLU A 444 -2.26 19.69 -42.59
N LYS A 445 -1.31 20.02 -41.70
CA LYS A 445 -0.28 21.05 -41.95
C LYS A 445 1.14 20.48 -41.82
N PRO A 446 1.56 19.53 -42.69
CA PRO A 446 2.89 18.91 -42.59
C PRO A 446 4.04 19.90 -42.81
N LYS A 447 3.81 20.98 -43.57
CA LYS A 447 4.81 22.05 -43.79
C LYS A 447 5.16 22.83 -42.51
N LEU A 448 4.32 22.75 -41.47
CA LEU A 448 4.54 23.40 -40.18
C LEU A 448 5.15 22.43 -39.15
N GLN A 449 5.75 21.34 -39.61
CA GLN A 449 6.45 20.41 -38.74
C GLN A 449 7.63 21.10 -38.02
N LYS A 450 7.73 20.86 -36.71
CA LYS A 450 8.84 21.30 -35.88
C LYS A 450 9.54 20.08 -35.32
N CYS A 451 10.86 20.10 -35.27
CA CYS A 451 11.64 18.96 -34.77
C CYS A 451 12.68 19.41 -33.73
N ARG A 452 12.82 18.63 -32.67
CA ARG A 452 13.75 18.86 -31.55
C ARG A 452 14.28 17.54 -31.01
N TRP A 453 15.47 17.58 -30.39
CA TRP A 453 15.97 16.46 -29.63
C TRP A 453 15.18 16.31 -28.34
N ALA A 454 14.62 15.13 -28.11
CA ALA A 454 14.06 14.73 -26.84
C ALA A 454 15.17 14.11 -25.98
N THR A 455 15.52 14.76 -24.87
CA THR A 455 16.61 14.34 -23.99
C THR A 455 16.19 13.15 -23.14
N PHE A 456 17.09 12.19 -22.92
CA PHE A 456 16.80 10.99 -22.12
C PHE A 456 17.27 11.13 -20.68
N SER A 457 16.39 10.81 -19.73
CA SER A 457 16.65 10.81 -18.30
C SER A 457 16.18 9.49 -17.69
N ALA A 458 17.06 8.81 -16.94
CA ALA A 458 16.75 7.56 -16.26
C ALA A 458 16.95 7.69 -14.74
N GLN A 459 16.01 7.19 -13.97
CA GLN A 459 16.09 7.09 -12.51
C GLN A 459 16.31 5.63 -12.09
N PRO A 460 17.16 5.37 -11.07
CA PRO A 460 17.34 4.02 -10.56
C PRO A 460 16.09 3.54 -9.81
N LEU A 461 15.95 2.20 -9.72
CA LEU A 461 14.90 1.57 -8.93
C LEU A 461 15.06 1.89 -7.43
N PRO A 462 13.95 2.10 -6.70
CA PRO A 462 13.99 2.37 -5.27
C PRO A 462 14.38 1.09 -4.51
N LYS A 463 15.15 1.26 -3.42
CA LYS A 463 15.48 0.18 -2.48
C LYS A 463 14.65 0.34 -1.21
N VAL A 464 14.10 -0.75 -0.71
CA VAL A 464 13.40 -0.79 0.59
C VAL A 464 14.38 -1.30 1.63
N GLU A 465 14.62 -0.51 2.67
CA GLU A 465 15.45 -0.91 3.81
C GLU A 465 14.58 -1.63 4.86
N LEU A 466 15.02 -2.81 5.31
CA LEU A 466 14.33 -3.61 6.33
C LEU A 466 15.17 -3.68 7.63
N PRO A 467 14.52 -3.68 8.80
CA PRO A 467 15.20 -3.66 10.10
C PRO A 467 15.63 -5.07 10.55
N HIS A 468 16.69 -5.62 9.94
CA HIS A 468 17.28 -6.92 10.32
C HIS A 468 18.53 -6.80 11.20
N ARG A 469 18.69 -5.70 11.94
CA ARG A 469 19.89 -5.46 12.76
C ARG A 469 19.65 -5.90 14.20
N TRP A 470 20.64 -6.52 14.81
CA TRP A 470 20.66 -6.75 16.25
C TRP A 470 20.76 -5.41 16.98
N THR A 471 19.89 -5.19 17.96
CA THR A 471 19.90 -4.00 18.81
C THR A 471 20.28 -4.40 20.22
N GLN A 472 21.27 -3.73 20.80
CA GLN A 472 21.64 -3.92 22.21
C GLN A 472 20.75 -3.07 23.11
N ALA A 473 20.40 -3.63 24.25
CA ALA A 473 19.51 -3.04 25.22
C ALA A 473 19.89 -3.46 26.64
N GLN A 474 19.43 -2.67 27.60
CA GLN A 474 19.57 -2.96 29.03
C GLN A 474 18.19 -3.08 29.66
N GLY A 475 17.97 -4.20 30.36
CA GLY A 475 16.76 -4.49 31.11
C GLY A 475 16.75 -3.82 32.48
N HIS A 476 15.56 -3.68 33.07
CA HIS A 476 15.43 -3.12 34.41
C HIS A 476 14.94 -4.18 35.41
N CYS A 477 15.84 -4.63 36.28
CA CYS A 477 15.47 -5.45 37.44
C CYS A 477 16.39 -5.14 38.63
N THR A 478 15.83 -4.58 39.70
CA THR A 478 16.59 -4.21 40.90
C THR A 478 16.90 -5.38 41.83
N ASP A 479 16.06 -6.41 41.78
CA ASP A 479 16.10 -7.55 42.71
C ASP A 479 16.65 -8.84 42.04
N CYS A 480 16.83 -8.83 40.72
CA CYS A 480 17.38 -9.97 40.00
C CYS A 480 18.85 -10.21 40.35
N ASN A 481 19.25 -11.49 40.37
CA ASN A 481 20.62 -11.93 40.62
C ASN A 481 21.18 -11.59 42.01
N GLN A 482 20.33 -11.24 42.97
CA GLN A 482 20.72 -11.15 44.37
C GLN A 482 20.84 -12.56 44.97
N ILE A 483 21.94 -12.82 45.68
CA ILE A 483 22.11 -14.10 46.39
C ILE A 483 21.38 -14.00 47.72
N SER A 484 20.12 -14.43 47.75
CA SER A 484 19.35 -14.55 48.99
C SER A 484 19.82 -15.75 49.84
N VAL A 485 19.81 -15.60 51.17
CA VAL A 485 20.16 -16.67 52.13
C VAL A 485 19.25 -17.90 51.95
N ASN A 486 18.03 -17.70 51.46
CA ASN A 486 17.10 -18.79 51.13
C ASN A 486 17.54 -19.63 49.93
N ASN A 487 18.28 -19.05 48.96
CA ASN A 487 18.81 -19.79 47.81
C ASN A 487 20.03 -20.63 48.19
N PHE A 488 20.85 -20.15 49.13
CA PHE A 488 21.91 -20.98 49.73
C PHE A 488 21.33 -22.22 50.45
N LEU A 489 20.19 -22.07 51.13
CA LEU A 489 19.49 -23.20 51.75
C LEU A 489 18.88 -24.17 50.73
N LYS A 490 18.44 -23.70 49.55
CA LYS A 490 18.05 -24.58 48.42
C LYS A 490 19.20 -25.43 47.90
N TYR A 491 20.43 -24.89 47.86
CA TYR A 491 21.65 -25.64 47.50
C TYR A 491 22.09 -26.63 48.58
N LEU A 492 21.68 -26.45 49.84
CA LEU A 492 21.92 -27.40 50.93
C LEU A 492 20.83 -28.48 51.06
N ASN A 493 19.78 -28.43 50.23
CA ASN A 493 18.71 -29.43 50.24
C ASN A 493 19.14 -30.67 49.42
N PRO A 494 19.36 -31.83 50.04
CA PRO A 494 19.83 -33.04 49.35
C PRO A 494 18.85 -33.57 48.30
N ALA A 495 17.58 -33.18 48.35
CA ALA A 495 16.59 -33.54 47.32
C ALA A 495 16.87 -32.87 45.96
N ASN A 496 17.57 -31.74 45.94
CA ASN A 496 17.94 -31.03 44.71
C ASN A 496 19.26 -31.56 44.11
N TRP A 497 20.11 -32.22 44.89
CA TRP A 497 21.36 -32.82 44.40
C TRP A 497 21.13 -34.00 43.46
N THR A 498 19.93 -34.58 43.49
CA THR A 498 19.53 -35.72 42.66
C THR A 498 18.71 -35.32 41.43
N GLN A 499 18.35 -34.04 41.27
CA GLN A 499 17.62 -33.58 40.09
C GLN A 499 18.61 -33.35 38.94
N GLY A 500 18.64 -34.27 37.98
CA GLY A 500 19.50 -34.19 36.78
C GLY A 500 20.43 -35.38 36.57
N VAL A 501 20.50 -36.34 37.50
CA VAL A 501 21.31 -37.56 37.36
C VAL A 501 20.57 -38.55 36.46
N ASN A 502 20.95 -38.63 35.18
CA ASN A 502 20.31 -39.51 34.21
C ASN A 502 21.17 -40.74 33.83
N GLY A 503 22.31 -40.94 34.49
CA GLY A 503 23.21 -42.07 34.24
C GLY A 503 23.88 -42.66 35.48
N TRP A 504 24.28 -43.94 35.41
CA TRP A 504 24.97 -44.66 36.49
C TRP A 504 26.35 -44.06 36.82
N SER A 505 27.02 -43.45 35.83
CA SER A 505 28.30 -42.76 36.02
C SER A 505 28.15 -41.44 36.78
N GLU A 506 27.09 -40.67 36.52
CA GLU A 506 26.80 -39.41 37.21
C GLU A 506 26.37 -39.67 38.66
N ALA A 507 25.60 -40.73 38.91
CA ALA A 507 25.24 -41.16 40.27
C ALA A 507 26.47 -41.55 41.10
N LEU A 508 27.46 -42.19 40.49
CA LEU A 508 28.72 -42.58 41.13
C LEU A 508 29.60 -41.35 41.45
N ALA A 509 29.63 -40.36 40.56
CA ALA A 509 30.33 -39.10 40.78
C ALA A 509 29.72 -38.30 41.94
N VAL A 510 28.39 -38.13 41.95
CA VAL A 510 27.67 -37.47 43.06
C VAL A 510 27.88 -38.23 44.39
N GLY A 511 27.83 -39.56 44.37
CA GLY A 511 28.10 -40.38 45.55
C GLY A 511 29.53 -40.22 46.08
N LEU A 512 30.53 -40.12 45.20
CA LEU A 512 31.92 -39.87 45.57
C LEU A 512 32.12 -38.48 46.16
N GLU A 513 31.51 -37.44 45.58
CA GLU A 513 31.59 -36.08 46.11
C GLU A 513 30.96 -35.99 47.51
N VAL A 514 29.77 -36.56 47.71
CA VAL A 514 29.11 -36.59 49.03
C VAL A 514 29.97 -37.36 50.05
N ALA A 515 30.55 -38.50 49.67
CA ALA A 515 31.46 -39.25 50.52
C ALA A 515 32.72 -38.44 50.89
N PHE A 516 33.25 -37.65 49.95
CA PHE A 516 34.41 -36.79 50.19
C PHE A 516 34.08 -35.66 51.17
N TYR A 517 32.91 -35.03 51.04
CA TYR A 517 32.43 -34.01 51.99
C TYR A 517 32.18 -34.58 53.38
N LEU A 518 31.60 -35.78 53.48
CA LEU A 518 31.42 -36.47 54.77
C LEU A 518 32.76 -36.82 55.42
N LEU A 519 33.73 -37.27 54.62
CA LEU A 519 35.07 -37.61 55.10
C LEU A 519 35.81 -36.34 55.57
N LEU A 520 35.71 -35.24 54.84
CA LEU A 520 36.19 -33.92 55.29
C LEU A 520 35.51 -33.48 56.59
N ALA A 521 34.19 -33.62 56.71
CA ALA A 521 33.47 -33.28 57.94
C ALA A 521 33.90 -34.13 59.13
N VAL A 522 34.16 -35.43 58.94
CA VAL A 522 34.68 -36.33 59.98
C VAL A 522 36.11 -35.95 60.36
N ILE A 523 36.98 -35.63 59.40
CA ILE A 523 38.33 -35.13 59.67
C ILE A 523 38.27 -33.81 60.44
N LEU A 524 37.43 -32.87 60.02
CA LEU A 524 37.27 -31.57 60.66
C LEU A 524 36.72 -31.74 62.08
N TRP A 525 35.76 -32.65 62.29
CA TRP A 525 35.25 -33.01 63.61
C TRP A 525 36.32 -33.66 64.48
N ALA A 526 37.14 -34.56 63.92
CA ALA A 526 38.25 -35.18 64.63
C ALA A 526 39.35 -34.16 65.01
N VAL A 527 39.67 -33.22 64.12
CA VAL A 527 40.60 -32.11 64.37
C VAL A 527 40.01 -31.16 65.43
N CYS A 528 38.75 -30.76 65.32
CA CYS A 528 38.08 -29.96 66.35
C CYS A 528 38.13 -30.66 67.72
N ARG A 529 37.83 -31.96 67.76
CA ARG A 529 37.80 -32.74 69.00
C ARG A 529 39.20 -33.00 69.58
N ARG A 530 40.22 -33.25 68.75
CA ARG A 530 41.58 -33.63 69.21
C ARG A 530 42.58 -32.49 69.28
N LEU A 531 42.39 -31.40 68.55
CA LEU A 531 43.28 -30.24 68.56
C LEU A 531 42.61 -29.03 69.21
N ILE A 532 41.40 -28.66 68.79
CA ILE A 532 40.78 -27.39 69.22
C ILE A 532 40.20 -27.50 70.64
N CYS A 533 39.45 -28.56 70.96
CA CYS A 533 38.89 -28.76 72.30
C CYS A 533 39.93 -28.92 73.43
N PRO A 534 41.04 -29.66 73.28
CA PRO A 534 42.06 -29.74 74.32
C PRO A 534 42.89 -28.45 74.43
N VAL A 535 43.15 -27.73 73.34
CA VAL A 535 43.83 -26.41 73.38
C VAL A 535 42.94 -25.38 74.10
N LEU A 536 41.63 -25.35 73.84
CA LEU A 536 40.68 -24.50 74.56
C LEU A 536 40.56 -24.87 76.05
N ARG A 537 40.62 -26.16 76.40
CA ARG A 537 40.69 -26.59 77.81
C ARG A 537 42.00 -26.17 78.48
N TRP A 538 43.13 -26.19 77.77
CA TRP A 538 44.42 -25.73 78.29
C TRP A 538 44.47 -24.22 78.47
N THR A 539 43.92 -23.43 77.54
CA THR A 539 43.90 -21.96 77.65
C THR A 539 42.91 -21.44 78.69
N VAL A 540 41.81 -22.16 78.96
CA VAL A 540 40.80 -21.75 79.96
C VAL A 540 41.09 -22.31 81.37
N CYS A 541 41.72 -23.49 81.50
CA CYS A 541 42.07 -24.08 82.81
C CYS A 541 43.54 -23.93 83.23
N GLY A 542 44.44 -23.48 82.34
CA GLY A 542 45.86 -23.25 82.64
C GLY A 542 46.16 -21.97 83.43
N ASN A 543 45.17 -21.10 83.64
CA ASN A 543 45.37 -19.79 84.28
C ASN A 543 45.02 -19.76 85.79
N GLY A 544 44.81 -20.93 86.42
CA GLY A 544 44.33 -21.03 87.81
C GLY A 544 45.40 -21.35 88.87
N ARG A 545 46.70 -21.39 88.54
CA ARG A 545 47.73 -21.83 89.49
C ARG A 545 49.00 -20.97 89.41
N ASN A 546 48.86 -19.68 89.69
CA ASN A 546 49.92 -18.78 90.15
C ASN A 546 49.28 -17.46 90.63
N ASN A 547 49.14 -17.30 91.96
CA ASN A 547 49.11 -16.06 92.75
C ASN A 547 48.11 -16.11 93.91
N ALA A 548 48.55 -16.60 95.08
CA ALA A 548 48.04 -16.17 96.38
C ALA A 548 49.00 -16.57 97.51
N ASN A 549 50.25 -16.09 97.45
CA ASN A 549 51.08 -15.83 98.64
C ASN A 549 51.21 -14.31 98.76
N LYS A 550 50.34 -13.69 99.57
CA LYS A 550 50.51 -12.37 100.20
C LYS A 550 49.29 -12.07 101.11
N MET A 551 49.33 -12.62 102.32
CA MET A 551 49.17 -11.93 103.62
C MET A 551 49.09 -12.99 104.72
#